data_AF-A0A314L7W5-F1
#
_entry.id   AF-A0A314L7W5-F1
#
_cell.length_a   1.000
_cell.length_b   1.000
_cell.length_c   1.000
_cell.angle_alpha   90.00
_cell.angle_beta   90.00
_cell.angle_gamma   90.00
#
_symmetry.space_group_name_H-M   'P 1'
#
loop_
_entity.id
_entity.type
_entity.pdbx_description
1 polymer ?
#
loop_
_entity_poly.entity_id
_entity_poly.type
_entity_poly.pdbx_seq_one_letter_code
_entity_poly.pdbx_strand_id
1 'polypeptide(L)'
;SDLDLALHVEEPPIPTESSMPAAKANYERWERSNRLSLMLIKTHISQSIRGSIPNNDKVKAYLKAIDEQFVSSDKALASTLMKRLSSMTFDRSPAVRKHIIKMRDIAAKLKSLEVDMYEPFLVHFILNSLPVKYGPFKISYNTHKDKWSINELLTMCV
;
A
#
# COMPACT_ATOMS: atom_id res chain seq x y z
N SER A 1 6.15 -17.57 -29.41
CA SER A 1 5.45 -18.33 -28.36
C SER A 1 4.23 -17.51 -28.00
N ASP A 2 3.02 -18.00 -28.24
CA ASP A 2 1.76 -17.24 -28.02
C ASP A 2 1.22 -17.40 -26.59
N LEU A 3 2.14 -17.60 -25.64
CA LEU A 3 1.78 -18.00 -24.28
C LEU A 3 0.96 -16.92 -23.58
N ASP A 4 1.26 -15.65 -23.86
CA ASP A 4 0.68 -14.44 -23.26
C ASP A 4 -0.39 -13.77 -24.14
N LEU A 5 -0.81 -14.39 -25.24
CA LEU A 5 -1.83 -13.85 -26.14
C LEU A 5 -3.09 -13.37 -25.40
N ALA A 6 -3.58 -14.15 -24.44
CA ALA A 6 -4.76 -13.82 -23.64
C ALA A 6 -4.57 -12.64 -22.68
N LEU A 7 -3.32 -12.21 -22.42
CA LEU A 7 -3.01 -11.02 -21.63
C LEU A 7 -3.15 -9.74 -22.45
N HIS A 8 -2.90 -9.80 -23.76
CA HIS A 8 -2.91 -8.63 -24.64
C HIS A 8 -4.18 -8.49 -25.48
N VAL A 9 -4.87 -9.60 -25.77
CA VAL A 9 -6.05 -9.62 -26.65
C VAL A 9 -7.32 -9.88 -25.84
N GLU A 10 -8.40 -9.20 -26.19
CA GLU A 10 -9.72 -9.42 -25.58
C GLU A 10 -10.26 -10.82 -25.88
N GLU A 11 -11.16 -11.31 -25.02
CA GLU A 11 -11.77 -12.62 -25.21
C GLU A 11 -12.55 -12.65 -26.54
N PRO A 12 -12.19 -13.54 -27.49
CA PRO A 12 -12.93 -13.67 -28.72
C PRO A 12 -14.31 -14.27 -28.44
N PRO A 13 -15.33 -13.98 -29.30
CA PRO A 13 -16.65 -14.57 -29.15
C PRO A 13 -16.59 -16.10 -29.10
N ILE A 14 -17.37 -16.70 -28.20
CA ILE A 14 -17.47 -18.15 -28.08
C ILE A 14 -17.95 -18.72 -29.43
N PRO A 15 -17.19 -19.62 -30.07
CA PRO A 15 -17.58 -20.18 -31.36
C PRO A 15 -18.83 -21.06 -31.23
N THR A 16 -19.71 -20.92 -32.22
CA THR A 16 -20.86 -21.81 -32.45
C THR A 16 -20.54 -22.89 -33.48
N GLU A 17 -21.43 -23.86 -33.65
CA GLU A 17 -21.27 -24.90 -34.69
C GLU A 17 -21.09 -24.31 -36.10
N SER A 18 -21.82 -23.22 -36.40
CA SER A 18 -21.77 -22.48 -37.67
C SER A 18 -20.57 -21.55 -37.84
N SER A 19 -19.73 -21.39 -36.81
CA SER A 19 -18.58 -20.49 -36.87
C SER A 19 -17.54 -20.96 -37.88
N MET A 20 -16.93 -20.00 -38.59
CA MET A 20 -15.86 -20.27 -39.55
C MET A 20 -14.67 -20.99 -38.87
N PRO A 21 -13.97 -21.89 -39.59
CA PRO A 21 -12.81 -22.60 -39.04
C PRO A 21 -11.75 -21.68 -38.41
N ALA A 22 -11.50 -20.52 -39.02
CA ALA A 22 -10.56 -19.53 -38.50
C ALA A 22 -11.01 -18.93 -37.16
N ALA A 23 -12.30 -18.71 -36.95
CA ALA A 23 -12.84 -18.19 -35.69
C ALA A 23 -12.69 -19.23 -34.55
N LYS A 24 -12.97 -20.50 -34.85
CA LYS A 24 -12.74 -21.62 -33.92
C LYS A 24 -11.27 -21.74 -33.53
N ALA A 25 -10.36 -21.71 -34.50
CA ALA A 25 -8.92 -21.77 -34.26
C ALA A 25 -8.41 -20.57 -33.43
N ASN A 26 -8.92 -19.37 -33.68
CA ASN A 26 -8.56 -18.18 -32.90
C ASN A 26 -9.01 -18.30 -31.43
N TYR A 27 -10.23 -18.76 -31.18
CA TYR A 27 -10.72 -18.99 -29.82
C TYR A 27 -9.90 -20.07 -29.10
N GLU A 28 -9.61 -21.20 -29.76
CA GLU A 28 -8.79 -22.27 -29.18
C GLU A 28 -7.37 -21.79 -28.81
N ARG A 29 -6.75 -20.99 -29.68
CA ARG A 29 -5.43 -20.40 -29.43
C ARG A 29 -5.46 -19.46 -28.22
N TRP A 30 -6.48 -18.61 -28.14
CA TRP A 30 -6.68 -17.70 -27.00
C TRP A 30 -6.94 -18.47 -25.70
N GLU A 31 -7.84 -19.46 -25.72
CA GLU A 31 -8.19 -20.27 -24.55
C GLU A 31 -7.00 -21.09 -24.04
N ARG A 32 -6.17 -21.60 -24.94
CA ARG A 32 -4.92 -22.27 -24.56
C ARG A 32 -3.94 -21.31 -23.88
N SER A 33 -3.77 -20.11 -24.43
CA SER A 33 -2.93 -19.06 -23.81
C SER A 33 -3.47 -18.65 -22.43
N ASN A 34 -4.79 -18.47 -22.31
CA ASN A 34 -5.48 -18.15 -21.06
C ASN A 34 -5.19 -19.19 -19.96
N ARG A 35 -5.39 -20.49 -20.26
CA ARG A 35 -5.15 -21.58 -19.31
C ARG A 35 -3.68 -21.70 -18.91
N LEU A 36 -2.77 -21.61 -19.86
CA LEU A 36 -1.33 -21.73 -19.59
C LEU A 36 -0.83 -20.56 -18.74
N SER A 37 -1.21 -19.33 -19.07
CA SER A 37 -0.86 -18.15 -18.28
C SER A 37 -1.43 -18.22 -16.86
N LEU A 38 -2.70 -18.62 -16.71
CA LEU A 38 -3.33 -18.80 -15.41
C LEU A 38 -2.61 -19.85 -14.56
N MET A 39 -2.23 -20.99 -15.16
CA MET A 39 -1.47 -22.04 -14.49
C MET A 39 -0.11 -21.52 -14.01
N LEU A 40 0.64 -20.84 -14.88
CA LEU A 40 1.94 -20.28 -14.55
C LEU A 40 1.84 -19.27 -13.40
N ILE A 41 0.94 -18.28 -13.50
CA ILE A 41 0.73 -17.28 -12.46
C ILE A 41 0.38 -17.96 -11.13
N LYS A 42 -0.59 -18.89 -11.14
CA LYS A 42 -0.97 -19.63 -9.92
C LYS A 42 0.22 -20.36 -9.32
N THR A 43 1.05 -21.04 -10.12
CA THR A 43 2.23 -21.76 -9.62
C THR A 43 3.29 -20.87 -8.98
N HIS A 44 3.45 -19.63 -9.46
CA HIS A 44 4.41 -18.68 -8.91
C HIS A 44 3.92 -17.92 -7.68
N ILE A 45 2.61 -17.92 -7.40
CA ILE A 45 2.04 -17.33 -6.18
C ILE A 45 2.19 -18.30 -5.02
N SER A 46 2.74 -17.81 -3.89
CA SER A 46 2.85 -18.55 -2.64
C SER A 46 1.49 -19.11 -2.19
N GLN A 47 1.49 -20.36 -1.71
CA GLN A 47 0.29 -21.03 -1.20
C GLN A 47 -0.39 -20.23 -0.07
N SER A 48 0.38 -19.49 0.73
CA SER A 48 -0.15 -18.65 1.82
C SER A 48 -1.00 -17.46 1.34
N ILE A 49 -0.79 -17.01 0.10
CA ILE A 49 -1.50 -15.87 -0.51
C ILE A 49 -2.58 -16.38 -1.48
N ARG A 50 -2.35 -17.52 -2.13
CA ARG A 50 -3.26 -18.08 -3.14
C ARG A 50 -4.69 -18.27 -2.62
N GLY A 51 -4.86 -18.65 -1.35
CA GLY A 51 -6.18 -18.86 -0.75
C GLY A 51 -7.02 -17.59 -0.54
N SER A 52 -6.40 -16.40 -0.51
CA SER A 52 -7.11 -15.13 -0.35
C SER A 52 -7.50 -14.48 -1.68
N ILE A 53 -7.00 -14.99 -2.81
CA ILE A 53 -7.33 -14.47 -4.15
C ILE A 53 -8.53 -15.26 -4.67
N PRO A 54 -9.67 -14.62 -4.99
CA PRO A 54 -10.80 -15.28 -5.61
C PRO A 54 -10.40 -16.05 -6.87
N ASN A 55 -10.89 -17.28 -7.03
CA ASN A 55 -10.59 -18.06 -8.22
C ASN A 55 -11.25 -17.43 -9.46
N ASN A 56 -10.57 -17.50 -10.60
CA ASN A 56 -11.11 -17.03 -11.88
C ASN A 56 -10.56 -17.90 -13.02
N ASP A 57 -11.40 -18.15 -14.03
CA ASP A 57 -11.06 -18.95 -15.20
C ASP A 57 -10.40 -18.11 -16.31
N LYS A 58 -10.49 -16.78 -16.22
CA LYS A 58 -9.89 -15.82 -17.15
C LYS A 58 -8.68 -15.17 -16.50
N VAL A 59 -7.52 -15.25 -17.16
CA VAL A 59 -6.23 -14.80 -16.63
C VAL A 59 -6.21 -13.29 -16.34
N LYS A 60 -6.81 -12.46 -17.20
CA LYS A 60 -6.93 -11.01 -16.99
C LYS A 60 -7.72 -10.70 -15.72
N ALA A 61 -8.83 -11.39 -15.50
CA ALA A 61 -9.65 -11.19 -14.31
C ALA A 61 -8.98 -11.75 -13.05
N TYR A 62 -8.20 -12.84 -13.17
CA TYR A 62 -7.38 -13.35 -12.07
C TYR A 62 -6.26 -12.35 -11.68
N LEU A 63 -5.57 -11.74 -12.65
CA LEU A 63 -4.59 -10.68 -12.39
C LEU A 63 -5.22 -9.47 -11.69
N LYS A 64 -6.40 -9.03 -12.15
CA LYS A 64 -7.12 -7.96 -11.47
C LYS A 64 -7.45 -8.31 -10.01
N ALA A 65 -7.89 -9.55 -9.74
CA ALA A 65 -8.15 -10.01 -8.39
C ALA A 65 -6.88 -10.06 -7.51
N ILE A 66 -5.73 -10.37 -8.12
CA ILE A 66 -4.42 -10.28 -7.46
C ILE A 66 -4.13 -8.83 -7.07
N ASP A 67 -4.23 -7.89 -8.01
CA ASP A 67 -3.97 -6.47 -7.76
C ASP A 67 -4.86 -5.92 -6.63
N GLU A 68 -6.16 -6.23 -6.67
CA GLU A 68 -7.11 -5.85 -5.62
C GLU A 68 -6.75 -6.43 -4.24
N GLN A 69 -6.23 -7.66 -4.19
CA GLN A 69 -5.76 -8.27 -2.95
C GLN A 69 -4.49 -7.58 -2.41
N PHE A 70 -3.58 -7.13 -3.27
CA PHE A 70 -2.38 -6.39 -2.84
C PHE A 70 -2.70 -4.96 -2.37
N VAL A 71 -3.72 -4.30 -2.93
CA VAL A 71 -4.27 -3.05 -2.37
C VAL A 71 -4.72 -3.24 -0.91
N SER A 72 -5.22 -4.42 -0.54
CA SER A 72 -5.56 -4.72 0.87
C SER A 72 -4.32 -4.82 1.77
N SER A 73 -3.16 -5.23 1.22
CA SER A 73 -1.90 -5.29 1.95
C SER A 73 -1.39 -3.88 2.28
N ASP A 74 -1.52 -2.93 1.35
CA ASP A 74 -1.19 -1.52 1.60
C ASP A 74 -2.06 -0.93 2.72
N LYS A 75 -3.36 -1.29 2.76
CA LYS A 75 -4.26 -0.92 3.86
C LYS A 75 -3.82 -1.54 5.20
N ALA A 76 -3.40 -2.80 5.21
CA ALA A 76 -2.91 -3.46 6.42
C ALA A 76 -1.58 -2.86 6.92
N LEU A 77 -0.68 -2.49 5.99
CA LEU A 77 0.56 -1.80 6.31
C LEU A 77 0.29 -0.40 6.85
N ALA A 78 -0.62 0.36 6.21
CA ALA A 78 -1.05 1.67 6.69
C ALA A 78 -1.64 1.58 8.10
N SER A 79 -2.53 0.61 8.36
CA SER A 79 -3.09 0.36 9.70
C SER A 79 -1.99 0.04 10.74
N THR A 80 -1.01 -0.78 10.36
CA THR A 80 0.13 -1.11 11.22
C THR A 80 0.99 0.13 11.53
N LEU A 81 1.27 0.95 10.52
CA LEU A 81 2.01 2.21 10.70
C LEU A 81 1.23 3.22 11.52
N MET A 82 -0.07 3.37 11.31
CA MET A 82 -0.95 4.21 12.14
C MET A 82 -0.92 3.76 13.59
N LYS A 83 -1.10 2.45 13.85
CA LYS A 83 -1.06 1.89 15.21
C LYS A 83 0.28 2.16 15.88
N ARG A 84 1.39 1.98 15.14
CA ARG A 84 2.73 2.28 15.63
C ARG A 84 2.94 3.76 15.93
N LEU A 85 2.47 4.64 15.05
CA LEU A 85 2.53 6.08 15.24
C LEU A 85 1.73 6.48 16.48
N SER A 86 0.51 5.95 16.63
CA SER A 86 -0.39 6.30 17.73
C SER A 86 0.09 5.80 19.09
N SER A 87 0.75 4.64 19.12
CA SER A 87 1.32 4.09 20.36
C SER A 87 2.71 4.61 20.68
N MET A 88 3.34 5.38 19.78
CA MET A 88 4.70 5.87 19.98
C MET A 88 4.68 6.94 21.08
N THR A 89 5.16 6.55 22.27
CA THR A 89 5.54 7.49 23.33
C THR A 89 7.06 7.59 23.36
N PHE A 90 7.60 8.70 23.83
CA PHE A 90 9.06 8.86 23.95
C PHE A 90 9.61 7.85 24.99
N ASP A 91 10.17 6.75 24.51
CA ASP A 91 10.62 5.61 25.29
C ASP A 91 12.12 5.67 25.59
N ARG A 92 12.54 6.67 26.38
CA ARG A 92 13.94 6.83 26.83
C ARG A 92 14.98 6.86 25.68
N SER A 93 14.56 7.21 24.46
CA SER A 93 15.48 7.54 23.37
C SER A 93 16.48 8.60 23.85
N PRO A 94 17.77 8.52 23.46
CA PRO A 94 18.79 9.45 23.96
C PRO A 94 18.53 10.91 23.57
N ALA A 95 17.68 11.18 22.56
CA ALA A 95 17.33 12.54 22.14
C ALA A 95 15.89 12.67 21.61
N VAL A 96 15.24 13.78 21.95
CA VAL A 96 13.91 14.21 21.41
C VAL A 96 13.96 14.31 19.90
N ARG A 97 15.05 14.85 19.34
CA ARG A 97 15.26 14.95 17.90
C ARG A 97 15.08 13.62 17.17
N LYS A 98 15.63 12.52 17.71
CA LYS A 98 15.51 11.17 17.12
C LYS A 98 14.07 10.67 17.16
N HIS A 99 13.32 11.03 18.20
CA HIS A 99 11.90 10.68 18.31
C HIS A 99 11.06 11.41 17.25
N ILE A 100 11.27 12.72 17.08
CA ILE A 100 10.60 13.53 16.06
C ILE A 100 10.89 12.97 14.65
N ILE A 101 12.16 12.66 14.35
CA ILE A 101 12.56 12.05 13.08
C ILE A 101 11.80 10.74 12.83
N LYS A 102 11.76 9.83 13.81
CA LYS A 102 11.03 8.56 13.68
C LYS A 102 9.54 8.79 13.37
N MET A 103 8.88 9.72 14.04
CA MET A 103 7.45 10.01 13.81
C MET A 103 7.22 10.63 12.43
N ARG A 104 8.08 11.57 12.01
CA ARG A 104 8.05 12.16 10.66
C ARG A 104 8.26 11.10 9.58
N ASP A 105 9.19 10.18 9.78
CA ASP A 105 9.49 9.15 8.80
C ASP A 105 8.33 8.13 8.68
N ILE A 106 7.63 7.82 9.77
CA ILE A 106 6.37 7.05 9.71
C ILE A 106 5.29 7.81 8.95
N ALA A 107 5.16 9.12 9.20
CA ALA A 107 4.21 9.96 8.48
C ALA A 107 4.48 10.03 6.97
N ALA A 108 5.75 10.15 6.57
CA ALA A 108 6.14 10.12 5.17
C ALA A 108 5.80 8.77 4.50
N LYS A 109 5.97 7.66 5.22
CA LYS A 109 5.55 6.32 4.74
C LYS A 109 4.04 6.21 4.62
N LEU A 110 3.27 6.75 5.57
CA LEU A 110 1.81 6.80 5.47
C LEU A 110 1.37 7.62 4.24
N LYS A 111 2.03 8.75 3.95
CA LYS A 111 1.76 9.55 2.76
C LYS A 111 1.99 8.78 1.45
N SER A 112 3.01 7.93 1.38
CA SER A 112 3.21 7.04 0.21
C SER A 112 2.16 5.95 0.07
N LEU A 113 1.36 5.69 1.11
CA LEU A 113 0.22 4.77 1.11
C LEU A 113 -1.12 5.53 1.03
N GLU A 114 -1.12 6.74 0.46
CA GLU A 114 -2.29 7.61 0.28
C GLU A 114 -2.96 8.06 1.59
N VAL A 115 -2.28 7.89 2.73
CA VAL A 115 -2.70 8.42 4.03
C VAL A 115 -1.92 9.70 4.30
N ASP A 116 -2.42 10.81 3.77
CA ASP A 116 -1.82 12.12 4.03
C ASP A 116 -2.24 12.65 5.41
N MET A 117 -1.27 13.17 6.16
CA MET A 117 -1.52 13.76 7.47
C MET A 117 -1.25 15.26 7.41
N TYR A 118 -2.23 16.03 7.87
CA TYR A 118 -2.09 17.47 7.97
C TYR A 118 -0.91 17.82 8.90
N GLU A 119 0.05 18.60 8.40
CA GLU A 119 1.32 18.84 9.12
C GLU A 119 1.11 19.45 10.53
N PRO A 120 0.23 20.45 10.74
CA PRO A 120 -0.05 20.94 12.08
C PRO A 120 -0.60 19.86 13.03
N PHE A 121 -1.44 18.94 12.53
CA PHE A 121 -1.89 17.81 13.34
C PHE A 121 -0.70 16.94 13.76
N LEU A 122 0.21 16.62 12.84
CA LEU A 122 1.39 15.81 13.13
C LEU A 122 2.33 16.50 14.14
N VAL A 123 2.51 17.82 14.06
CA VAL A 123 3.29 18.59 15.04
C VAL A 123 2.68 18.51 16.43
N HIS A 124 1.36 18.73 16.56
CA HIS A 124 0.66 18.55 17.84
C HIS A 124 0.75 17.11 18.34
N PHE A 125 0.64 16.12 17.44
CA PHE A 125 0.72 14.71 17.77
C PHE A 125 2.09 14.34 18.34
N ILE A 126 3.16 14.82 17.70
CA ILE A 126 4.54 14.66 18.17
C ILE A 126 4.73 15.31 19.55
N LEU A 127 4.27 16.55 19.73
CA LEU A 127 4.36 17.24 21.02
C LEU A 127 3.63 16.49 22.15
N ASN A 128 2.46 15.90 21.85
CA ASN A 128 1.68 15.12 22.81
C ASN A 128 2.33 13.77 23.16
N SER A 129 3.23 13.24 22.32
CA SER A 129 3.98 12.01 22.60
C SER A 129 5.17 12.20 23.54
N LEU A 130 5.54 13.46 23.82
CA LEU A 130 6.65 13.80 24.70
C LEU A 130 6.24 13.72 26.18
N PRO A 131 7.11 13.21 27.07
CA PRO A 131 6.81 13.10 28.49
C PRO A 131 6.72 14.47 29.15
N VAL A 132 6.04 14.50 30.30
CA VAL A 132 5.75 15.72 31.08
C VAL A 132 6.99 16.59 31.34
N LYS A 133 8.18 15.99 31.47
CA LYS A 133 9.45 16.73 31.62
C LYS A 133 9.76 17.72 30.48
N TYR A 134 9.17 17.52 29.30
CA TYR A 134 9.25 18.44 28.15
C TYR A 134 8.09 19.45 28.12
N GLY A 135 7.35 19.62 29.23
CA GLY A 135 6.27 20.60 29.37
C GLY A 135 6.67 22.03 28.95
N PRO A 136 7.84 22.56 29.35
CA PRO A 136 8.29 23.89 28.91
C PRO A 136 8.41 24.03 27.38
N PHE A 137 8.83 22.96 26.69
CA PHE A 137 8.93 22.94 25.23
C PHE A 137 7.54 23.03 24.58
N LYS A 138 6.55 22.31 25.12
CA LYS A 138 5.15 22.39 24.68
C LYS A 138 4.55 23.76 24.93
N ILE A 139 4.85 24.37 26.08
CA ILE A 139 4.40 25.74 26.40
C ILE A 139 5.00 26.73 25.42
N SER A 140 6.31 26.62 25.13
CA SER A 140 6.98 27.46 24.14
C SER A 140 6.29 27.41 22.77
N TYR A 141 5.99 26.21 22.27
CA TYR A 141 5.21 26.07 21.03
C TYR A 141 3.83 26.74 21.12
N ASN A 142 3.08 26.51 22.20
CA ASN A 142 1.72 27.05 22.37
C ASN A 142 1.66 28.57 22.50
N THR A 143 2.72 29.21 22.99
CA THR A 143 2.80 30.67 23.16
C THR A 143 3.34 31.39 21.92
N HIS A 144 3.91 30.65 20.96
CA HIS A 144 4.29 31.22 19.67
C HIS A 144 3.05 31.48 18.82
N LYS A 145 3.01 32.64 18.14
CA LYS A 145 1.91 33.01 17.25
C LYS A 145 1.90 32.20 15.96
N ASP A 146 3.08 31.79 15.51
CA ASP A 146 3.25 31.06 14.25
C ASP A 146 3.18 29.55 14.50
N LYS A 147 2.54 28.83 13.56
CA LYS A 147 2.50 27.37 13.57
C LYS A 147 3.86 26.85 13.13
N TRP A 148 4.52 26.05 13.97
CA TRP A 148 5.78 25.41 13.58
C TRP A 148 5.53 24.25 12.62
N SER A 149 6.39 24.13 11.62
CA SER A 149 6.65 22.95 10.81
C SER A 149 7.46 21.91 11.60
N ILE A 150 7.52 20.69 11.07
CA ILE A 150 8.36 19.64 11.68
C ILE A 150 9.84 20.02 11.68
N ASN A 151 10.29 20.77 10.66
CA ASN A 151 11.67 21.22 10.56
C ASN A 151 12.01 22.26 11.63
N GLU A 152 11.11 23.20 11.91
CA GLU A 152 11.27 24.15 13.01
C GLU A 152 11.29 23.42 14.36
N LEU A 153 10.39 22.45 14.56
CA LEU A 153 10.37 21.62 15.76
C LEU A 153 11.71 20.90 15.99
N LEU A 154 12.34 20.37 14.92
CA LEU A 154 13.65 19.74 14.98
C LEU A 154 14.78 20.70 15.34
N THR A 155 14.72 21.94 14.85
CA THR A 155 15.71 22.99 15.13
C THR A 155 15.64 23.46 16.58
N MET A 156 14.44 23.49 17.17
CA MET A 156 14.23 23.91 18.56
C MET A 156 14.61 22.83 19.60
N CYS A 157 14.86 21.58 19.17
CA CYS A 157 15.24 20.46 20.04
C CYS A 157 16.78 20.27 20.16
N VAL A 158 17.51 21.35 20.48
CA VAL A 158 18.96 21.33 20.74
C VAL A 158 19.28 20.70 22.10
#